data_AF-A0A378BFH4-F1
#
_entry.id   AF-A0A378BFH4-F1
#
_cell.length_a   1.000
_cell.length_b   1.000
_cell.length_c   1.000
_cell.angle_alpha   90.00
_cell.angle_beta   90.00
_cell.angle_gamma   90.00
#
_symmetry.space_group_name_H-M   'P 1'
#
loop_
_entity.id
_entity.type
_entity.pdbx_description
1 polymer ?
#
loop_
_entity_poly.entity_id
_entity_poly.type
_entity_poly.pdbx_seq_one_letter_code
_entity_poly.pdbx_strand_id
1 'polypeptide(L)'
;MKKVWLNRYPADVPAEINPDRYQSLVELFEHATTRYADQPAFINMGEVMTYRKLEERSRAFAAYLQEGLGLQKGRSRGPDDA
;
A
#
# COMPACT_ATOMS: atom_id res chain seq x y z
N MET A 1 -31.98 4.94 -3.60
CA MET A 1 -31.61 5.72 -4.79
C MET A 1 -31.05 4.80 -5.87
N LYS A 2 -31.47 4.94 -7.14
CA LYS A 2 -30.96 4.13 -8.26
C LYS A 2 -29.53 4.57 -8.61
N LYS A 3 -28.54 3.68 -8.45
CA LYS A 3 -27.13 3.94 -8.73
C LYS A 3 -26.83 3.90 -10.24
N VAL A 4 -27.30 4.89 -11.01
CA VAL A 4 -27.21 4.96 -12.49
C VAL A 4 -25.79 4.89 -13.07
N TRP A 5 -24.77 5.23 -12.28
CA TRP A 5 -23.37 5.15 -12.70
C TRP A 5 -22.85 3.71 -12.84
N LEU A 6 -23.49 2.72 -12.19
CA LEU A 6 -23.11 1.31 -12.31
C LEU A 6 -23.31 0.77 -13.73
N ASN A 7 -24.19 1.38 -14.53
CA ASN A 7 -24.39 1.02 -15.94
C ASN A 7 -23.17 1.32 -16.82
N ARG A 8 -22.21 2.10 -16.32
CA ARG A 8 -20.95 2.43 -17.03
C ARG A 8 -19.78 1.59 -16.56
N TYR A 9 -19.98 0.71 -15.57
CA TYR A 9 -18.92 -0.20 -15.14
C TYR A 9 -18.74 -1.30 -16.21
N PRO A 10 -17.48 -1.60 -16.59
CA PRO A 10 -17.18 -2.81 -17.34
C PRO A 10 -17.78 -4.04 -16.65
N ALA A 11 -18.21 -5.05 -17.41
CA ALA A 11 -18.88 -6.22 -16.87
C ALA A 11 -18.03 -7.03 -15.88
N ASP A 12 -16.70 -6.86 -15.95
CA ASP A 12 -15.71 -7.46 -15.06
C ASP A 12 -15.43 -6.66 -13.78
N VAL A 13 -16.04 -5.48 -13.63
CA VAL A 13 -15.85 -4.62 -12.44
C VAL A 13 -17.05 -4.76 -11.51
N PRO A 14 -16.88 -5.34 -10.30
CA PRO A 14 -17.94 -5.46 -9.32
C PRO A 14 -18.46 -4.08 -8.88
N ALA A 15 -19.78 -3.96 -8.71
CA ALA A 15 -20.42 -2.75 -8.20
C ALA A 15 -20.13 -2.48 -6.70
N GLU A 16 -19.67 -3.51 -5.99
CA GLU A 16 -19.39 -3.47 -4.55
C GLU A 16 -18.03 -4.09 -4.27
N ILE A 17 -17.28 -3.44 -3.39
CA ILE A 17 -15.98 -3.90 -2.91
C ILE A 17 -16.22 -4.65 -1.61
N ASN A 18 -15.57 -5.80 -1.43
CA ASN A 18 -15.53 -6.47 -0.13
C ASN A 18 -14.39 -5.85 0.71
N PRO A 19 -14.69 -5.03 1.74
CA PRO A 19 -13.68 -4.39 2.57
C PRO A 19 -12.94 -5.40 3.47
N ASP A 20 -13.56 -6.54 3.78
CA ASP A 20 -12.99 -7.58 4.65
C ASP A 20 -12.04 -8.53 3.90
N ARG A 21 -11.79 -8.25 2.62
CA ARG A 21 -10.88 -9.06 1.78
C ARG A 21 -9.46 -9.10 2.34
N TYR A 22 -9.03 -8.04 3.03
CA TYR A 22 -7.73 -7.95 3.68
C TYR A 22 -7.94 -7.47 5.12
N GLN A 23 -7.30 -8.13 6.08
CA GLN A 23 -7.36 -7.83 7.51
C GLN A 23 -6.65 -6.52 7.86
N SER A 24 -5.74 -6.05 6.99
CA SER A 24 -5.06 -4.77 7.17
C SER A 24 -4.57 -4.17 5.85
N LEU A 25 -4.26 -2.87 5.88
CA LEU A 25 -3.61 -2.19 4.76
C LEU A 25 -2.22 -2.79 4.46
N VAL A 26 -1.54 -3.29 5.49
CA VAL A 26 -0.25 -3.97 5.34
C VAL A 26 -0.42 -5.27 4.55
N GLU A 27 -1.43 -6.07 4.87
CA GLU A 27 -1.71 -7.30 4.14
C GLU A 27 -2.10 -7.04 2.67
N LEU A 28 -2.92 -6.01 2.41
CA LEU A 28 -3.20 -5.58 1.04
C LEU A 28 -1.91 -5.23 0.29
N PHE A 29 -1.00 -4.52 0.95
CA PHE A 29 0.28 -4.12 0.37
C PHE A 29 1.19 -5.33 0.09
N GLU A 30 1.34 -6.25 1.05
CA GLU A 30 2.14 -7.47 0.88
C GLU A 30 1.61 -8.38 -0.24
N HIS A 31 0.28 -8.47 -0.36
CA HIS A 31 -0.34 -9.22 -1.44
C HIS A 31 -0.08 -8.57 -2.81
N ALA A 32 -0.14 -7.23 -2.89
CA ALA A 32 0.18 -6.49 -4.11
C ALA A 32 1.66 -6.62 -4.48
N THR A 33 2.59 -6.49 -3.52
CA THR A 33 4.03 -6.59 -3.78
C THR A 33 4.44 -7.99 -4.22
N THR A 34 3.77 -9.02 -3.70
CA THR A 34 4.00 -10.41 -4.13
C THR A 34 3.46 -10.65 -5.54
N ARG A 35 2.23 -10.23 -5.82
CA ARG A 35 1.54 -10.50 -7.09
C ARG A 35 2.16 -9.76 -8.27
N TYR A 36 2.68 -8.55 -8.05
CA TYR A 36 3.20 -7.66 -9.09
C TYR A 36 4.68 -7.35 -8.89
N ALA A 37 5.44 -8.23 -8.24
CA ALA A 37 6.81 -8.01 -7.78
C ALA A 37 7.73 -7.36 -8.82
N ASP A 38 7.66 -7.82 -10.07
CA ASP A 38 8.56 -7.37 -11.14
C ASP A 38 7.95 -6.24 -12.00
N GLN A 39 6.74 -5.77 -11.67
CA GLN A 39 6.12 -4.61 -12.32
C GLN A 39 6.62 -3.29 -11.71
N PRO A 40 6.65 -2.19 -12.50
CA PRO A 40 6.90 -0.85 -11.98
C PRO A 40 5.85 -0.43 -10.93
N ALA A 41 6.31 -0.06 -9.74
CA ALA A 41 5.48 0.50 -8.68
C ALA A 41 5.52 2.04 -8.66
N PHE A 42 6.70 2.62 -8.90
CA PHE A 42 6.91 4.06 -8.95
C PHE A 42 7.81 4.45 -10.11
N ILE A 43 7.54 5.62 -10.70
CA ILE A 43 8.38 6.24 -11.72
C ILE A 43 8.60 7.70 -11.31
N ASN A 44 9.86 8.12 -11.19
CA ASN A 44 10.22 9.50 -10.89
C ASN A 44 11.41 9.93 -11.74
N MET A 45 11.26 11.02 -12.52
CA MET A 45 12.32 11.56 -13.39
C MET A 45 13.03 10.51 -14.27
N GLY A 46 12.28 9.53 -14.78
CA GLY A 46 12.83 8.44 -15.61
C GLY A 46 13.38 7.25 -14.83
N GLU A 47 13.50 7.36 -13.51
CA GLU A 47 13.89 6.24 -12.65
C GLU A 47 12.67 5.40 -12.28
N VAL A 48 12.78 4.08 -12.47
CA VAL A 48 11.72 3.12 -12.22
C VAL A 48 12.06 2.28 -11.00
N MET A 49 11.11 2.18 -10.08
CA MET A 49 11.20 1.29 -8.91
C MET A 49 10.12 0.22 -9.00
N THR A 50 10.51 -1.05 -8.92
CA THR A 50 9.57 -2.18 -8.91
C THR A 50 8.93 -2.39 -7.55
N TYR A 51 7.82 -3.13 -7.52
CA TYR A 51 7.15 -3.52 -6.27
C TYR A 51 8.08 -4.31 -5.33
N ARG A 52 8.90 -5.21 -5.87
CA ARG A 52 9.93 -5.92 -5.10
C ARG A 52 10.90 -4.95 -4.42
N LYS A 53 11.40 -3.97 -5.17
CA LYS A 53 12.39 -3.03 -4.62
C LYS A 53 11.79 -2.10 -3.58
N LEU A 54 10.52 -1.73 -3.77
CA LEU A 54 9.76 -0.95 -2.81
C LEU A 54 9.57 -1.71 -1.49
N GLU A 55 9.19 -2.99 -1.54
CA GLU A 55 9.00 -3.83 -0.36
C GLU A 55 10.29 -3.99 0.45
N GLU A 56 11.41 -4.31 -0.22
CA GLU A 56 12.72 -4.44 0.43
C GLU A 56 13.11 -3.16 1.19
N ARG A 57 12.93 -2.00 0.54
CA ARG A 57 13.25 -0.69 1.12
C ARG A 57 12.29 -0.32 2.25
N SER A 58 11.01 -0.64 2.10
CA SER A 58 10.00 -0.42 3.14
C SER A 58 10.32 -1.20 4.41
N ARG A 59 10.73 -2.47 4.27
CA ARG A 59 11.14 -3.31 5.39
C ARG A 59 12.40 -2.80 6.08
N ALA A 60 13.41 -2.39 5.31
CA ALA A 60 14.62 -1.79 5.84
C ALA A 60 14.33 -0.49 6.60
N PHE A 61 13.44 0.36 6.06
CA PHE A 61 13.01 1.59 6.71
C PHE A 61 12.25 1.31 8.01
N ALA A 62 11.32 0.35 8.01
CA ALA A 62 10.58 -0.05 9.20
C ALA A 62 11.49 -0.59 10.31
N ALA A 63 12.52 -1.35 9.97
CA ALA A 63 13.55 -1.81 10.92
C ALA A 63 14.35 -0.63 11.48
N TYR A 64 14.78 0.30 10.62
CA TYR A 64 15.47 1.52 11.05
C TYR A 64 14.64 2.38 12.01
N LEU A 65 13.34 2.55 11.76
CA LEU A 65 12.45 3.29 12.65
C LEU A 65 12.35 2.63 14.04
N GLN A 66 12.29 1.29 14.08
CA GLN A 66 12.14 0.54 15.32
C GLN A 66 13.45 0.45 16.12
N GLU A 67 14.55 0.10 15.46
CA GLU A 67 15.84 -0.15 16.11
C GLU A 67 16.70 1.11 16.24
N GLY A 68 16.68 1.98 15.22
CA GLY A 68 17.51 3.18 15.18
C GLY A 68 16.92 4.37 15.91
N LEU A 69 15.60 4.58 15.79
CA LEU A 69 14.91 5.73 16.39
C LEU A 69 14.04 5.36 17.61
N GLY A 70 13.98 4.07 17.98
CA GLY A 70 13.22 3.60 19.13
C GLY A 70 11.71 3.82 19.01
N LEU A 71 11.18 3.98 17.80
CA LEU A 71 9.75 4.22 17.59
C LEU A 71 8.95 2.94 17.85
N GLN A 72 8.06 3.01 18.84
CA GLN A 72 7.19 1.90 19.21
C GLN A 72 5.96 1.83 18.30
N LYS A 73 5.50 0.60 18.03
CA LYS A 73 4.28 0.32 17.29
C LYS A 73 3.08 1.09 17.90
N GLY A 74 2.37 1.85 17.08
CA GLY A 74 1.20 2.63 17.51
C GLY A 74 1.50 4.07 17.95
N ARG A 75 2.76 4.52 17.93
CA ARG A 75 3.11 5.91 18.20
C ARG A 75 2.74 6.79 17.00
N SER A 76 1.72 7.61 17.13
CA SER A 76 1.43 8.69 16.19
C SER A 76 2.41 9.82 16.45
N ARG A 77 3.27 10.15 15.48
CA ARG A 77 4.11 11.36 15.55
C ARG A 77 3.18 12.56 15.32
N GLY A 78 2.77 13.21 16.40
CA GLY A 78 1.94 14.40 16.34
C GLY A 78 2.75 15.61 15.90
N PRO A 79 2.09 16.72 15.53
CA PRO A 79 2.78 17.97 15.19
C PRO A 79 3.67 18.51 16.32
N ASP A 80 3.49 18.03 17.56
CA ASP A 80 4.23 18.46 18.75
C ASP A 80 5.61 17.78 18.92
N ASP A 81 5.98 16.82 18.04
CA ASP A 81 7.23 16.06 18.13
C ASP A 81 8.36 16.58 17.21
N ALA A 82 8.25 17.80 16.67
CA ALA A 82 9.19 18.40 15.71
C ALA A 82 10.06 19.51 16.31
#